data_AF-A0AAW6TBL0-F1
#
_entry.id   AF-A0AAW6TBL0-F1
#
_cell.length_a   1.000
_cell.length_b   1.000
_cell.length_c   1.000
_cell.angle_alpha   90.00
_cell.angle_beta   90.00
_cell.angle_gamma   90.00
#
_symmetry.space_group_name_H-M   'P 1'
#
loop_
_entity.id
_entity.type
_entity.pdbx_description
1 polymer ?
#
loop_
_entity_poly.entity_id
_entity_poly.type
_entity_poly.pdbx_seq_one_letter_code
_entity_poly.pdbx_strand_id
1 'polypeptide(L)'
;MPKLATTHSLSNYQKLKIAAFKDSLLQSQSDHLNLSYNFKGKPYSYRVNVSKTACNYGGYRYWFNCPNCNKRVGVLYLAGVFVCRHCIGANYASQLEQPYDKLFHKVEKIRHRLGWQAGIANGHGAKPKGMHYQTYFKLTWQHTKLVEQILGVTCQRMNITLPSQREL
;
A
#
# COMPACT_ATOMS: atom_id res chain seq x y z
N MET A 1 3.76 -12.24 21.78
CA MET A 1 3.89 -12.39 20.32
C MET A 1 2.99 -11.37 19.63
N PRO A 2 3.47 -10.49 18.74
CA PRO A 2 2.56 -9.72 17.90
C PRO A 2 1.89 -10.70 16.92
N LYS A 3 0.55 -10.78 16.98
CA LYS A 3 -0.25 -11.60 16.06
C LYS A 3 0.09 -11.21 14.62
N LEU A 4 0.21 -12.19 13.71
CA LEU A 4 0.24 -11.90 12.28
C LEU A 4 -0.95 -10.99 11.95
N ALA A 5 -0.71 -9.92 11.19
CA ALA A 5 -1.76 -9.01 10.75
C ALA A 5 -2.68 -9.75 9.76
N THR A 6 -3.68 -10.48 10.28
CA THR A 6 -4.75 -11.10 9.49
C THR A 6 -5.75 -10.07 8.96
N THR A 7 -5.60 -8.80 9.34
CA THR A 7 -6.46 -7.70 8.88
C THR A 7 -6.08 -7.27 7.47
N HIS A 8 -7.08 -7.21 6.59
CA HIS A 8 -6.87 -6.77 5.21
C HIS A 8 -6.47 -5.28 5.16
N SER A 9 -5.41 -4.99 4.40
CA SER A 9 -5.00 -3.61 4.07
C SER A 9 -5.93 -3.02 3.02
N LEU A 10 -6.17 -1.71 3.08
CA LEU A 10 -6.88 -0.95 2.04
C LEU A 10 -6.26 -1.10 0.63
N SER A 11 -4.98 -1.48 0.54
CA SER A 11 -4.30 -1.75 -0.73
C SER A 11 -4.82 -2.99 -1.46
N ASN A 12 -5.45 -3.92 -0.74
CA ASN A 12 -5.91 -5.21 -1.28
C ASN A 12 -7.26 -5.11 -2.01
N TYR A 13 -7.93 -3.96 -1.93
CA TYR A 13 -9.25 -3.73 -2.52
C TYR A 13 -9.16 -2.90 -3.79
N GLN A 14 -9.96 -3.24 -4.79
CA GLN A 14 -10.14 -2.40 -5.98
C GLN A 14 -10.80 -1.08 -5.59
N LYS A 15 -10.25 0.03 -6.10
CA LYS A 15 -10.60 1.39 -5.67
C LYS A 15 -11.33 2.12 -6.78
N LEU A 16 -12.46 2.72 -6.43
CA LEU A 16 -13.21 3.63 -7.30
C LEU A 16 -13.03 5.05 -6.79
N LYS A 17 -12.36 5.91 -7.58
CA LYS A 17 -12.08 7.31 -7.22
C LYS A 17 -13.08 8.24 -7.87
N ILE A 18 -13.60 9.21 -7.11
CA ILE A 18 -14.55 10.21 -7.64
C ILE A 18 -13.93 11.02 -8.80
N ALA A 19 -12.60 11.20 -8.77
CA ALA A 19 -11.86 11.89 -9.81
C ALA A 19 -12.03 11.28 -11.20
N ALA A 20 -12.26 9.96 -11.30
CA ALA A 20 -12.49 9.28 -12.58
C ALA A 20 -13.83 9.65 -13.24
N PHE A 21 -14.79 10.19 -12.46
CA PHE A 21 -16.12 10.54 -12.93
C PHE A 21 -16.35 12.06 -12.99
N LYS A 22 -15.30 12.85 -12.79
CA LYS A 22 -15.40 14.31 -12.73
C LYS A 22 -16.03 14.87 -14.00
N ASP A 23 -15.58 14.43 -15.17
CA ASP A 23 -16.03 14.98 -16.46
C ASP A 23 -17.48 14.62 -16.76
N SER A 24 -17.88 13.37 -16.46
CA SER A 24 -19.27 12.93 -16.59
C SER A 24 -20.20 13.71 -15.65
N LEU A 25 -19.79 13.93 -14.40
CA LEU A 25 -20.57 14.70 -13.41
C LEU A 25 -20.68 16.19 -13.76
N LEU A 26 -19.70 16.75 -14.48
CA LEU A 26 -19.77 18.12 -14.98
C LEU A 26 -20.77 18.25 -16.13
N GLN A 27 -20.86 17.24 -17.01
CA GLN A 27 -21.76 17.25 -18.17
C GLN A 27 -23.22 16.99 -17.80
N SER A 28 -23.49 16.04 -16.92
CA SER A 28 -24.86 15.60 -16.62
C SER A 28 -25.55 16.36 -15.48
N GLN A 29 -24.81 17.19 -14.72
CA GLN A 29 -25.29 17.83 -13.47
C GLN A 29 -26.03 16.87 -12.51
N SER A 30 -25.78 15.57 -12.61
CA SER A 30 -26.55 14.56 -11.87
C SER A 30 -25.99 14.35 -10.47
N ASP A 31 -26.88 14.27 -9.48
CA ASP A 31 -26.54 14.00 -8.08
C ASP A 31 -26.31 12.50 -7.79
N HIS A 32 -26.18 11.68 -8.82
CA HIS A 32 -25.94 10.24 -8.70
C HIS A 32 -25.14 9.69 -9.89
N LEU A 33 -24.48 8.55 -9.65
CA LEU A 33 -23.74 7.75 -10.62
C LEU A 33 -24.32 6.34 -10.66
N ASN A 34 -24.59 5.82 -11.85
CA ASN A 34 -24.97 4.42 -12.04
C ASN A 34 -23.70 3.57 -12.13
N LEU A 35 -23.53 2.64 -11.18
CA LEU A 35 -22.43 1.67 -11.21
C LEU A 35 -22.95 0.35 -11.73
N SER A 36 -22.28 -0.20 -12.74
CA SER A 36 -22.53 -1.54 -13.29
C SER A 36 -21.20 -2.30 -13.40
N TYR A 37 -21.10 -3.45 -12.74
CA TYR A 37 -19.90 -4.29 -12.76
C TYR A 37 -20.23 -5.74 -12.38
N ASN A 38 -19.32 -6.66 -12.72
CA ASN A 38 -19.40 -8.05 -12.31
C ASN A 38 -18.43 -8.33 -11.16
N PHE A 39 -18.90 -9.01 -10.12
CA PHE A 39 -18.06 -9.44 -9.01
C PHE A 39 -18.34 -10.90 -8.66
N LYS A 40 -17.29 -11.73 -8.68
CA LYS A 40 -17.40 -13.19 -8.46
C LYS A 40 -18.51 -13.86 -9.30
N GLY A 41 -18.63 -13.46 -10.57
CA GLY A 41 -19.63 -14.02 -11.50
C GLY A 41 -21.06 -13.49 -11.31
N LYS A 42 -21.31 -12.57 -10.36
CA LYS A 42 -22.61 -11.94 -10.18
C LYS A 42 -22.61 -10.51 -10.72
N PRO A 43 -23.59 -10.12 -11.55
CA PRO A 43 -23.74 -8.74 -11.99
C PRO A 43 -24.32 -7.88 -10.87
N TYR A 44 -23.75 -6.69 -10.69
CA TYR A 44 -24.21 -5.67 -9.76
C TYR A 44 -24.50 -4.40 -10.54
N SER A 45 -25.72 -3.87 -10.39
CA SER A 45 -26.12 -2.58 -10.97
C SER A 45 -26.90 -1.79 -9.93
N TYR A 46 -26.39 -0.62 -9.54
CA TYR A 46 -27.07 0.25 -8.57
C TYR A 46 -26.60 1.69 -8.69
N ARG A 47 -27.37 2.60 -8.08
CA ARG A 47 -27.07 4.04 -8.06
C ARG A 47 -26.26 4.39 -6.81
N VAL A 48 -25.26 5.24 -6.99
CA VAL A 48 -24.48 5.83 -5.90
C VAL A 48 -24.67 7.33 -5.93
N ASN A 49 -25.20 7.88 -4.84
CA ASN A 49 -25.40 9.32 -4.74
C ASN A 49 -24.05 10.05 -4.68
N VAL A 50 -24.03 11.26 -5.23
CA VAL A 50 -22.87 12.13 -5.31
C VAL A 50 -23.27 13.48 -4.71
N SER A 51 -22.41 14.03 -3.87
CA SER A 51 -22.56 15.37 -3.32
C SER A 51 -21.42 16.27 -3.79
N LYS A 52 -21.69 17.57 -3.87
CA LYS A 52 -20.70 18.59 -4.23
C LYS A 52 -20.51 19.59 -3.10
N THR A 53 -19.30 20.12 -2.99
CA THR A 53 -18.97 21.20 -2.05
C THR A 53 -18.26 22.30 -2.82
N ALA A 54 -18.73 23.54 -2.68
CA ALA A 54 -18.09 24.69 -3.30
C ALA A 54 -16.67 24.88 -2.74
N CYS A 55 -15.73 25.26 -3.60
CA CYS A 55 -14.34 25.52 -3.22
C CYS A 55 -14.07 27.03 -3.16
N ASN A 56 -13.20 27.46 -2.23
CA ASN A 56 -12.92 28.88 -1.96
C ASN A 56 -12.37 29.65 -3.18
N TYR A 57 -11.62 28.97 -4.06
CA TYR A 57 -11.04 29.56 -5.29
C TYR A 57 -11.90 29.27 -6.54
N GLY A 58 -13.19 29.01 -6.36
CA GLY A 58 -14.11 28.63 -7.43
C GLY A 58 -14.13 27.13 -7.72
N GLY A 59 -15.19 26.69 -8.40
CA GLY A 59 -15.44 25.30 -8.75
C GLY A 59 -16.04 24.45 -7.62
N TYR A 60 -16.15 23.15 -7.89
CA TYR A 60 -16.77 22.19 -6.99
C TYR A 60 -15.88 20.98 -6.74
N ARG A 61 -15.88 20.51 -5.49
CA ARG A 61 -15.31 19.22 -5.10
C ARG A 61 -16.44 18.21 -4.96
N TYR A 62 -16.37 17.16 -5.78
CA TYR A 62 -17.32 16.06 -5.75
C TYR A 62 -16.93 15.00 -4.73
N TRP A 63 -17.93 14.35 -4.15
CA TRP A 63 -17.83 13.30 -3.15
C TRP A 63 -18.84 12.20 -3.45
N PHE A 64 -18.46 10.95 -3.26
CA PHE A 64 -19.43 9.86 -3.20
C PHE A 64 -20.12 9.88 -1.85
N ASN A 65 -21.41 9.54 -1.86
CA ASN A 65 -22.13 9.16 -0.66
C ASN A 65 -22.05 7.64 -0.55
N CYS A 66 -21.42 7.14 0.51
CA CYS A 66 -21.29 5.70 0.73
C CYS A 66 -22.67 5.03 0.77
N PRO A 67 -22.96 3.98 -0.02
CA PRO A 67 -24.28 3.38 -0.05
C PRO A 67 -24.69 2.71 1.28
N ASN A 68 -23.73 2.35 2.13
CA ASN A 68 -24.02 1.70 3.42
C ASN A 68 -24.15 2.68 4.60
N CYS A 69 -23.29 3.72 4.68
CA CYS A 69 -23.24 4.63 5.83
C CYS A 69 -23.55 6.09 5.49
N ASN A 70 -23.86 6.39 4.22
CA ASN A 70 -24.14 7.70 3.66
C ASN A 70 -23.08 8.80 3.92
N LYS A 71 -21.89 8.44 4.41
CA LYS A 71 -20.78 9.38 4.63
C LYS A 71 -20.19 9.83 3.29
N ARG A 72 -19.83 11.11 3.21
CA ARG A 72 -19.11 11.70 2.08
C ARG A 72 -17.67 11.18 2.01
N VAL A 73 -17.30 10.57 0.89
CA VAL A 73 -15.98 9.97 0.68
C VAL A 73 -15.47 10.19 -0.74
N GLY A 74 -14.16 10.32 -0.92
CA GLY A 74 -13.55 10.49 -2.25
C GLY A 74 -13.24 9.16 -2.96
N VAL A 75 -13.25 8.04 -2.22
CA VAL A 75 -12.89 6.71 -2.73
C VAL A 75 -13.83 5.67 -2.12
N LEU A 76 -14.37 4.80 -2.98
CA LEU A 76 -15.06 3.57 -2.59
C LEU A 76 -14.18 2.36 -2.89
N TYR A 77 -14.36 1.30 -2.12
CA TYR A 77 -13.58 0.07 -2.17
C TYR A 77 -14.51 -1.10 -2.45
N LEU A 78 -14.12 -1.98 -3.37
CA LEU A 78 -14.93 -3.12 -3.79
C LEU A 78 -14.79 -4.30 -2.82
N ALA A 79 -15.84 -4.57 -2.04
CA ALA A 79 -15.92 -5.73 -1.15
C ALA A 79 -17.26 -6.46 -1.37
N GLY A 80 -17.51 -6.90 -2.61
CA GLY A 80 -18.86 -7.30 -3.06
C GLY A 80 -19.66 -6.11 -3.56
N VAL A 81 -19.82 -5.10 -2.71
CA VAL A 81 -20.39 -3.78 -3.06
C VAL A 81 -19.31 -2.71 -2.89
N PHE A 82 -19.33 -1.65 -3.71
CA PHE A 82 -18.47 -0.48 -3.49
C PHE A 82 -18.94 0.30 -2.26
N VAL A 83 -18.14 0.26 -1.19
CA VAL A 83 -18.43 0.94 0.07
C VAL A 83 -17.20 1.69 0.60
N CYS A 84 -17.36 2.53 1.63
CA CYS A 84 -16.23 3.28 2.18
C CYS A 84 -15.30 2.43 3.06
N ARG A 85 -14.09 2.95 3.33
CA ARG A 85 -13.10 2.32 4.22
C ARG A 85 -13.64 1.93 5.59
N HIS A 86 -14.53 2.76 6.16
CA HIS A 86 -15.07 2.54 7.50
C HIS A 86 -16.05 1.36 7.51
N CYS A 87 -16.78 1.13 6.41
CA CYS A 87 -17.72 0.04 6.31
C CYS A 87 -17.02 -1.31 6.11
N ILE A 88 -15.88 -1.33 5.40
CA ILE A 88 -15.08 -2.55 5.29
C ILE A 88 -14.16 -2.79 6.50
N GLY A 89 -14.03 -1.84 7.42
CA GLY A 89 -13.15 -1.95 8.58
C GLY A 89 -11.67 -2.14 8.22
N ALA A 90 -11.25 -1.73 7.02
CA ALA A 90 -9.89 -1.95 6.55
C ALA A 90 -8.93 -0.91 7.12
N ASN A 91 -7.78 -1.38 7.60
CA ASN A 91 -6.73 -0.54 8.14
C ASN A 91 -5.83 0.00 7.03
N TYR A 92 -5.10 1.08 7.33
CA TYR A 92 -4.02 1.54 6.46
C TYR A 92 -2.88 0.53 6.47
N ALA A 93 -2.20 0.36 5.34
CA ALA A 93 -1.03 -0.54 5.24
C ALA A 93 0.03 -0.20 6.31
N SER A 94 0.28 1.09 6.52
CA SER A 94 1.22 1.60 7.52
C SER A 94 0.84 1.27 8.98
N GLN A 95 -0.44 1.03 9.27
CA GLN A 95 -0.90 0.59 10.60
C GLN A 95 -0.70 -0.92 10.82
N LEU A 96 -0.54 -1.68 9.74
CA LEU A 96 -0.30 -3.12 9.78
C LEU A 96 1.19 -3.46 9.67
N GLU A 97 2.02 -2.50 9.21
CA GLU A 97 3.48 -2.63 9.15
C GLU A 97 4.06 -3.03 10.50
N GLN A 98 4.71 -4.19 10.52
CA GLN A 98 5.46 -4.68 11.65
C GLN A 98 6.85 -4.01 11.70
N PRO A 99 7.52 -4.01 12.86
CA PRO A 99 8.87 -3.47 12.99
C PRO A 99 9.85 -4.06 11.97
N TYR A 100 9.70 -5.33 11.61
CA TYR A 100 10.54 -5.99 10.62
C TYR A 100 10.27 -5.49 9.19
N ASP A 101 9.03 -5.16 8.82
CA ASP A 101 8.69 -4.63 7.49
C ASP A 101 9.45 -3.32 7.21
N LYS A 102 9.61 -2.48 8.25
CA LYS A 102 10.42 -1.26 8.17
C LYS A 102 11.90 -1.55 7.88
N LEU A 103 12.44 -2.65 8.42
CA LEU A 103 13.82 -3.07 8.13
C LEU A 103 13.95 -3.51 6.67
N PHE A 104 12.99 -4.31 6.17
CA PHE A 104 12.95 -4.70 4.76
C PHE A 104 12.87 -3.50 3.82
N HIS A 105 12.01 -2.52 4.12
CA HIS A 105 11.92 -1.28 3.31
C HIS A 105 13.24 -0.49 3.29
N LYS A 106 13.98 -0.44 4.41
CA LYS A 106 15.30 0.21 4.45
C LYS A 106 16.31 -0.53 3.58
N VAL A 107 16.33 -1.86 3.65
CA VAL A 107 17.22 -2.68 2.82
C VAL A 107 16.90 -2.48 1.34
N GLU A 108 15.62 -2.57 0.97
CA GLU A 108 15.19 -2.41 -0.42
C GLU A 108 15.53 -1.01 -0.97
N LYS A 109 15.39 0.04 -0.15
CA LYS A 109 15.79 1.40 -0.52
C LYS A 109 17.30 1.50 -0.80
N ILE A 110 18.14 0.81 -0.02
CA ILE A 110 19.59 0.76 -0.27
C ILE A 110 19.89 -0.01 -1.55
N ARG A 111 19.28 -1.19 -1.74
CA ARG A 111 19.46 -2.01 -2.95
C ARG A 111 19.05 -1.26 -4.20
N HIS A 112 17.89 -0.59 -4.18
CA HIS A 112 17.43 0.27 -5.27
C HIS A 112 18.41 1.42 -5.55
N ARG A 113 18.93 2.09 -4.51
CA ARG A 113 19.93 3.16 -4.67
C ARG A 113 21.25 2.66 -5.27
N LEU A 114 21.62 1.42 -4.97
CA LEU A 114 22.79 0.75 -5.52
C LEU A 114 22.52 0.07 -6.87
N GLY A 115 21.29 0.10 -7.38
CA GLY A 115 20.90 -0.59 -8.61
C GLY A 115 21.00 -2.12 -8.52
N TRP A 116 20.94 -2.67 -7.31
CA TRP A 116 21.01 -4.10 -7.07
C TRP A 116 19.62 -4.74 -7.21
N GLN A 117 19.60 -6.03 -7.59
CA GLN A 117 18.36 -6.80 -7.69
C GLN A 117 17.63 -6.83 -6.34
N ALA A 118 16.30 -6.63 -6.35
CA ALA A 118 15.45 -6.61 -5.16
C ALA A 118 15.54 -7.90 -4.34
N GLY A 119 15.35 -7.81 -3.02
CA GLY A 119 15.28 -8.97 -2.12
C GLY A 119 16.58 -9.29 -1.37
N ILE A 120 16.44 -9.64 -0.08
CA ILE A 120 17.57 -9.84 0.85
C ILE A 120 18.38 -11.12 0.60
N ALA A 121 17.77 -12.12 -0.05
CA ALA A 121 18.43 -13.38 -0.38
C ALA A 121 19.37 -13.26 -1.58
N ASN A 122 19.23 -12.17 -2.36
CA ASN A 122 20.13 -11.89 -3.46
C ASN A 122 21.42 -11.26 -2.93
N GLY A 123 22.55 -11.70 -3.45
CA GLY A 123 23.87 -11.21 -3.06
C GLY A 123 24.10 -9.72 -3.34
N HIS A 124 25.29 -9.23 -2.98
CA HIS A 124 25.72 -7.87 -3.30
C HIS A 124 25.98 -7.73 -4.81
N GLY A 125 25.54 -6.61 -5.40
CA GLY A 125 25.85 -6.25 -6.78
C GLY A 125 27.09 -5.35 -6.88
N ALA A 126 27.40 -4.93 -8.11
CA ALA A 126 28.48 -3.98 -8.36
C ALA A 126 28.13 -2.55 -7.90
N LYS A 127 29.16 -1.72 -7.73
CA LYS A 127 29.01 -0.30 -7.41
C LYS A 127 28.43 0.48 -8.61
N PRO A 128 27.43 1.37 -8.41
CA PRO A 128 26.93 2.25 -9.47
C PRO A 128 28.00 3.17 -10.05
N LYS A 129 27.88 3.44 -11.36
CA LYS A 129 28.67 4.46 -12.05
C LYS A 129 28.40 5.83 -11.42
N GLY A 130 29.44 6.63 -11.19
CA GLY A 130 29.34 7.97 -10.60
C GLY A 130 29.16 8.04 -9.08
N MET A 131 29.01 6.91 -8.37
CA MET A 131 28.99 6.91 -6.91
C MET A 131 30.43 6.97 -6.35
N HIS A 132 30.68 7.70 -5.27
CA HIS A 132 31.97 7.64 -4.58
C HIS A 132 32.13 6.33 -3.80
N TYR A 133 33.35 5.76 -3.74
CA TYR A 133 33.60 4.50 -3.03
C TYR A 133 33.25 4.57 -1.54
N GLN A 134 33.54 5.69 -0.86
CA GLN A 134 33.17 5.85 0.55
C GLN A 134 31.65 5.76 0.75
N THR A 135 30.85 6.37 -0.14
CA THR A 135 29.39 6.30 -0.08
C THR A 135 28.91 4.88 -0.34
N TYR A 136 29.51 4.19 -1.31
CA TYR A 136 29.22 2.80 -1.60
C TYR A 136 29.46 1.91 -0.38
N PHE A 137 30.67 1.97 0.22
CA PHE A 137 31.01 1.18 1.41
C PHE A 137 30.12 1.49 2.61
N LYS A 138 29.76 2.76 2.81
CA LYS A 138 28.81 3.15 3.86
C LYS A 138 27.44 2.51 3.65
N LEU A 139 26.93 2.53 2.43
CA LEU A 139 25.63 1.94 2.09
C LEU A 139 25.66 0.41 2.20
N THR A 140 26.73 -0.25 1.75
CA THR A 140 26.85 -1.70 1.86
C THR A 140 27.02 -2.16 3.31
N TRP A 141 27.77 -1.42 4.14
CA TRP A 141 27.85 -1.70 5.57
C TRP A 141 26.47 -1.56 6.26
N GLN A 142 25.73 -0.50 5.94
CA GLN A 142 24.35 -0.32 6.43
C GLN A 142 23.43 -1.45 5.98
N HIS A 143 23.56 -1.90 4.73
CA HIS A 143 22.82 -3.04 4.19
C HIS A 143 23.12 -4.31 4.99
N THR A 144 24.38 -4.68 5.17
CA THR A 144 24.77 -5.89 5.91
C THR A 144 24.22 -5.88 7.33
N LYS A 145 24.33 -4.74 8.04
CA LYS A 145 23.81 -4.60 9.40
C LYS A 145 22.28 -4.78 9.48
N LEU A 146 21.54 -4.25 8.51
CA LEU A 146 20.09 -4.42 8.45
C LEU A 146 19.71 -5.87 8.12
N VAL A 147 20.45 -6.54 7.23
CA VAL A 147 20.22 -7.95 6.89
C VAL A 147 20.49 -8.85 8.10
N GLU A 148 21.58 -8.62 8.84
CA GLU A 148 21.87 -9.33 10.11
C GLU A 148 20.71 -9.18 11.11
N GLN A 149 20.17 -7.96 11.28
CA GLN A 149 19.03 -7.71 12.15
C GLN A 149 17.76 -8.46 11.69
N ILE A 150 17.49 -8.45 10.39
CA ILE A 150 16.34 -9.16 9.81
C ILE A 150 16.47 -10.66 10.02
N LEU A 151 17.65 -11.23 9.73
CA LEU A 151 17.92 -12.65 9.94
C LEU A 151 17.77 -13.04 11.41
N GLY A 152 18.31 -12.23 12.34
CA GLY A 152 18.15 -12.44 13.78
C GLY A 152 16.68 -12.51 14.22
N VAL A 153 15.86 -11.54 13.79
CA VAL A 153 14.41 -11.52 14.10
C VAL A 153 13.68 -12.70 13.44
N THR A 154 14.07 -13.08 12.22
CA THR A 154 13.46 -14.20 11.48
C THR A 154 13.75 -15.53 12.16
N CYS A 155 14.99 -15.76 12.59
CA CYS A 155 15.41 -16.97 13.27
C CYS A 155 14.77 -17.12 14.65
N GLN A 156 14.66 -16.03 15.42
CA GLN A 156 13.89 -16.01 16.67
C GLN A 156 12.42 -16.36 16.46
N ARG A 157 11.83 -15.93 15.34
CA ARG A 157 10.42 -16.17 15.02
C ARG A 157 10.14 -17.59 14.51
N MET A 158 11.11 -18.18 13.78
CA MET A 158 11.03 -19.53 13.22
C MET A 158 11.55 -20.61 14.19
N ASN A 159 12.09 -20.21 15.35
CA ASN A 159 12.72 -21.08 16.33
C ASN A 159 13.88 -21.92 15.74
N ILE A 160 14.65 -21.30 14.83
CA ILE A 160 15.79 -21.92 14.15
C ILE A 160 17.07 -21.29 14.69
N THR A 161 17.98 -22.10 15.20
CA THR A 161 19.35 -21.69 15.55
C THR A 161 20.17 -21.56 14.27
N LEU A 162 20.66 -20.35 13.95
CA LEU A 162 21.60 -20.17 12.84
C LEU A 162 22.93 -20.84 13.20
N PRO A 163 23.52 -21.65 12.30
CA PRO A 163 24.89 -22.10 12.48
C PRO A 163 25.81 -20.86 12.45
N SER A 164 26.59 -20.73 13.52
CA SER A 164 27.60 -19.69 13.72
C SER A 164 28.57 -19.67 12.53
N GLN A 165 28.63 -18.55 11.79
CA GLN A 165 29.60 -18.34 10.71
C GLN A 165 31.03 -18.16 11.26
N ARG A 166 31.63 -19.26 11.75
CA ARG A 166 33.01 -19.30 12.27
C ARG A 166 33.86 -20.43 11.71
N GLU A 167 33.51 -20.95 10.55
CA GLU A 167 34.39 -21.85 9.80
C GLU A 167 34.32 -21.49 8.32
N LEU A 168 35.26 -20.65 7.89
CA LEU A 168 35.98 -20.65 6.61
C LEU A 168 37.12 -19.63 6.69
#